data_AF-K2R4X3-F1
#
_entry.id   AF-K2R4X3-F1
#
_cell.length_a   1.000
_cell.length_b   1.000
_cell.length_c   1.000
_cell.angle_alpha   90.00
_cell.angle_beta   90.00
_cell.angle_gamma   90.00
#
_symmetry.space_group_name_H-M   'P 1'
#
loop_
_entity.id
_entity.type
_entity.pdbx_description
1 polymer ?
#
loop_
_entity_poly.entity_id
_entity_poly.type
_entity_poly.pdbx_seq_one_letter_code
_entity_poly.pdbx_strand_id
1 'polypeptide(L)'
;MFGPKFYQQQLDELGIDGMEINVSTIKEAMQTLNELEEYEDILKKMRHNIRVDIRNIRKEYLLILKELNPSPEDKQKESARKVQKRIKKKKSVLKKRDAKIKSYEIMENMVDNYLTQIDDARIYIRNSIETRVG
;
A
#
# COMPACT_ATOMS: atom_id res chain seq x y z
N MET A 1 -10.04 5.01 8.41
CA MET A 1 -9.60 4.05 7.39
C MET A 1 -10.08 4.60 6.07
N PHE A 2 -9.16 4.95 5.19
CA PHE A 2 -9.50 5.44 3.87
C PHE A 2 -9.82 4.25 2.96
N GLY A 3 -10.66 4.46 1.95
CA GLY A 3 -10.96 3.43 0.96
C GLY A 3 -9.83 3.29 -0.07
N PRO A 4 -9.67 2.15 -0.76
CA PRO A 4 -8.69 2.02 -1.84
C PRO A 4 -8.88 3.08 -2.94
N LYS A 5 -10.15 3.43 -3.25
CA LYS A 5 -10.49 4.48 -4.21
C LYS A 5 -9.97 5.87 -3.82
N PHE A 6 -9.85 6.13 -2.51
CA PHE A 6 -9.29 7.40 -2.04
C PHE A 6 -7.80 7.48 -2.38
N TYR A 7 -7.05 6.38 -2.16
CA TYR A 7 -5.63 6.34 -2.54
C TYR A 7 -5.43 6.39 -4.05
N GLN A 8 -6.28 5.73 -4.82
CA GLN A 8 -6.29 5.85 -6.28
C GLN A 8 -6.43 7.32 -6.69
N GLN A 9 -7.45 8.00 -6.18
CA GLN A 9 -7.70 9.41 -6.50
C GLN A 9 -6.51 10.30 -6.09
N GLN A 10 -5.91 10.05 -4.92
CA GLN A 10 -4.71 10.78 -4.50
C GLN A 10 -3.52 10.55 -5.45
N LEU A 11 -3.32 9.34 -5.96
CA LEU A 11 -2.28 9.07 -6.96
C LEU A 11 -2.57 9.81 -8.26
N ASP A 12 -3.81 9.75 -8.73
CA ASP A 12 -4.24 10.41 -9.96
C ASP A 12 -4.07 11.95 -9.85
N GLU A 13 -4.38 12.52 -8.68
CA GLU A 13 -4.24 13.96 -8.39
C GLU A 13 -2.78 14.42 -8.26
N LEU A 14 -1.86 13.52 -7.92
CA LEU A 14 -0.43 13.87 -7.86
C LEU A 14 0.14 14.19 -9.25
N GLY A 15 -0.47 13.68 -10.32
CA GLY A 15 -0.03 13.96 -11.69
C GLY A 15 1.38 13.49 -12.01
N ILE A 16 1.91 12.50 -11.28
CA ILE A 16 3.24 11.92 -11.50
C ILE A 16 3.27 11.18 -12.86
N ASP A 17 2.14 10.60 -13.25
CA ASP A 17 1.97 10.03 -14.58
C ASP A 17 2.08 11.11 -15.67
N GLY A 18 3.15 11.03 -16.46
CA GLY A 18 3.44 11.98 -17.53
C GLY A 18 4.35 13.14 -17.13
N MET A 19 4.93 13.12 -15.91
CA MET A 19 5.98 14.07 -15.54
C MET A 19 7.20 13.93 -16.46
N GLU A 20 7.62 15.02 -17.09
CA GLU A 20 8.83 15.06 -17.91
C GLU A 20 10.06 15.41 -17.07
N ILE A 21 11.11 14.59 -17.19
CA ILE A 21 12.39 14.85 -16.54
C ILE A 21 13.17 15.86 -17.41
N ASN A 22 13.16 17.14 -17.03
CA ASN A 22 13.91 18.17 -17.73
C ASN A 22 15.30 18.39 -17.10
N VAL A 23 16.32 17.95 -17.82
CA VAL A 23 17.74 18.17 -17.46
C VAL A 23 18.47 19.08 -18.44
N SER A 24 17.75 19.93 -19.18
CA SER A 24 18.34 20.78 -20.24
C SER A 24 19.33 21.79 -19.66
N THR A 25 19.12 22.25 -18.43
CA THR A 25 20.05 23.08 -17.66
C THR A 25 20.24 22.54 -16.24
N ILE A 26 21.32 22.94 -15.55
CA ILE A 26 21.53 22.59 -14.13
C ILE A 26 20.37 23.12 -13.29
N LYS A 27 19.86 24.33 -13.60
CA LYS A 27 18.73 24.93 -12.88
C LYS A 27 17.47 24.08 -13.01
N GLU A 28 17.12 23.65 -14.22
CA GLU A 28 15.95 22.78 -14.45
C GLU A 28 16.14 21.41 -13.78
N ALA A 29 17.34 20.83 -13.90
CA ALA A 29 17.67 19.58 -13.23
C ALA A 29 17.49 19.68 -11.69
N MET A 30 17.94 20.78 -11.07
CA MET A 30 17.71 21.02 -9.64
C MET A 30 16.24 21.24 -9.30
N GLN A 31 15.48 21.92 -10.16
CA GLN A 31 14.05 22.11 -9.95
C GLN A 31 13.30 20.78 -10.00
N THR A 32 13.57 19.94 -11.02
CA THR A 32 12.99 18.60 -11.12
C THR A 32 13.37 17.73 -9.93
N LEU A 33 14.59 17.83 -9.39
CA LEU A 33 14.97 17.12 -8.16
C LEU A 33 14.11 17.52 -6.95
N ASN A 34 13.80 18.81 -6.79
CA ASN A 34 12.95 19.29 -5.70
C ASN A 34 11.51 18.78 -5.86
N GLU A 35 10.95 18.82 -7.07
CA GLU A 35 9.62 18.28 -7.37
C GLU A 35 9.55 16.77 -7.05
N LEU A 36 10.57 16.01 -7.44
CA LEU A 36 10.70 14.57 -7.12
C LEU A 36 10.82 14.30 -5.61
N GLU A 37 11.39 15.21 -4.83
CA GLU A 37 11.45 15.10 -3.36
C GLU A 37 10.07 15.32 -2.73
N GLU A 38 9.33 16.32 -3.19
CA GLU A 38 7.95 16.57 -2.74
C GLU A 38 7.03 15.38 -3.03
N TYR A 39 7.13 14.80 -4.24
CA TYR A 39 6.37 13.60 -4.59
C TYR A 39 6.73 12.40 -3.72
N GLU A 40 8.02 12.17 -3.46
CA GLU A 40 8.47 11.07 -2.61
C GLU A 40 7.88 11.17 -1.19
N ASP A 41 7.86 12.37 -0.62
CA ASP A 41 7.30 12.61 0.71
C ASP A 41 5.81 12.32 0.78
N ILE A 42 5.05 12.70 -0.25
CA ILE A 42 3.62 12.40 -0.33
C ILE A 42 3.41 10.88 -0.49
N LEU A 43 4.13 10.23 -1.40
CA LEU A 43 4.06 8.79 -1.63
C LEU A 43 4.44 7.98 -0.38
N LYS A 44 5.47 8.40 0.36
CA LYS A 44 5.84 7.78 1.64
C LYS A 44 4.70 7.85 2.67
N LYS A 45 4.03 9.01 2.79
CA LYS A 45 2.86 9.19 3.66
C LYS A 45 1.71 8.30 3.22
N MET A 46 1.42 8.24 1.91
CA MET A 46 0.39 7.36 1.35
C MET A 46 0.67 5.89 1.66
N ARG A 47 1.88 5.42 1.40
CA ARG A 47 2.33 4.05 1.73
C ARG A 47 2.14 3.72 3.20
N HIS A 48 2.51 4.64 4.09
CA HIS A 48 2.29 4.47 5.53
C HIS A 48 0.81 4.28 5.86
N ASN A 49 -0.06 5.15 5.33
CA ASN A 49 -1.49 5.11 5.58
C ASN A 49 -2.13 3.82 5.04
N ILE A 50 -1.76 3.38 3.84
CA ILE A 50 -2.22 2.11 3.26
C ILE A 50 -1.85 0.94 4.18
N ARG A 51 -0.60 0.89 4.67
CA ARG A 51 -0.13 -0.16 5.60
C ARG A 51 -0.89 -0.12 6.93
N VAL A 52 -1.19 1.06 7.46
CA VAL A 52 -2.02 1.23 8.67
C VAL A 52 -3.42 0.65 8.44
N ASP A 53 -4.04 0.95 7.31
CA ASP A 53 -5.38 0.48 6.98
C ASP A 53 -5.43 -1.03 6.76
N ILE A 54 -4.44 -1.61 6.07
CA ILE A 54 -4.27 -3.07 5.98
C ILE A 54 -4.14 -3.70 7.38
N ARG A 55 -3.34 -3.13 8.27
CA ARG A 55 -3.20 -3.61 9.65
C ARG A 55 -4.53 -3.53 10.41
N ASN A 56 -5.30 -2.47 10.24
CA ASN A 56 -6.61 -2.31 10.87
C ASN A 56 -7.62 -3.35 10.37
N ILE A 57 -7.66 -3.62 9.06
CA ILE A 57 -8.46 -4.72 8.48
C ILE A 57 -8.05 -6.07 9.09
N ARG A 58 -6.74 -6.34 9.18
CA ARG A 58 -6.25 -7.59 9.80
C ARG A 58 -6.71 -7.72 11.26
N LYS A 59 -6.67 -6.63 12.04
CA LYS A 59 -7.15 -6.60 13.43
C LYS A 59 -8.66 -6.84 13.53
N GLU A 60 -9.46 -6.16 12.70
CA GLU A 60 -10.93 -6.33 12.62
C GLU A 60 -11.28 -7.81 12.43
N TYR A 61 -10.67 -8.46 11.43
CA TYR A 61 -10.93 -9.86 11.12
C TYR A 61 -10.36 -10.84 12.16
N LEU A 62 -9.29 -10.48 12.86
CA LEU A 62 -8.78 -11.27 13.98
C LEU A 62 -9.81 -11.36 15.12
N LEU A 63 -10.49 -10.26 15.44
CA LEU A 63 -11.54 -10.24 16.46
C LEU A 63 -12.70 -11.16 16.06
N ILE A 64 -13.17 -11.07 14.82
CA ILE A 64 -14.22 -11.96 14.29
C ILE A 64 -13.79 -13.43 14.39
N LEU A 65 -12.53 -13.74 14.07
CA LEU A 65 -12.01 -15.11 14.17
C LEU A 65 -11.91 -15.60 15.62
N LYS A 66 -11.62 -14.71 16.57
CA LYS A 66 -11.60 -15.01 18.01
C LYS A 66 -13.00 -15.33 18.52
N GLU A 67 -14.02 -14.57 18.14
CA GLU A 67 -15.42 -14.84 18.48
C GLU A 67 -15.93 -16.18 17.94
N LEU A 68 -15.34 -16.65 16.83
CA LEU A 68 -15.64 -17.97 16.28
C LEU A 68 -14.97 -19.12 17.05
N ASN A 69 -14.12 -18.84 18.04
CA ASN A 69 -13.53 -19.88 18.86
C ASN A 69 -14.49 -20.31 19.97
N PRO A 70 -14.80 -21.61 20.10
CA PRO A 70 -15.56 -22.12 21.22
C PRO A 70 -14.76 -21.99 22.52
N SER A 71 -15.46 -21.85 23.64
CA SER A 71 -14.85 -21.98 24.97
C SER A 71 -14.26 -23.38 25.16
N PRO A 72 -13.32 -23.59 26.10
CA PRO A 72 -12.79 -24.91 26.40
C PRO A 72 -13.88 -25.94 26.74
N GLU A 73 -14.94 -25.51 27.43
CA GLU A 73 -16.08 -26.34 27.82
C GLU A 73 -16.95 -26.73 26.62
N ASP A 74 -17.16 -25.81 25.68
CA ASP A 74 -17.92 -26.06 24.45
C ASP A 74 -17.20 -27.02 23.49
N LYS A 75 -15.86 -27.02 23.49
CA LYS A 75 -15.05 -27.91 22.63
C LYS A 75 -15.29 -29.39 22.93
N GLN A 76 -15.49 -29.74 24.20
CA GLN A 76 -15.67 -31.14 24.62
C GLN A 76 -17.05 -31.70 24.23
N LYS A 77 -18.05 -30.84 24.00
CA LYS A 77 -19.44 -31.22 23.72
C LYS A 77 -19.85 -31.02 22.26
N GLU A 78 -18.91 -30.67 21.38
CA GLU A 78 -19.20 -30.32 20.01
C GLU A 78 -19.27 -31.53 19.07
N SER A 79 -20.36 -31.63 18.31
CA SER A 79 -20.45 -32.62 17.25
C SER A 79 -19.55 -32.28 16.06
N ALA A 80 -19.03 -33.30 15.36
CA ALA A 80 -18.21 -33.13 14.16
C ALA A 80 -18.84 -32.21 13.11
N ARG A 81 -20.18 -32.23 12.98
CA ARG A 81 -20.93 -31.36 12.07
C ARG A 81 -20.83 -29.88 12.47
N LYS A 82 -20.88 -29.55 13.78
CA LYS A 82 -20.68 -28.18 14.28
C LYS A 82 -19.25 -27.70 14.04
N VAL A 83 -18.27 -28.56 14.31
CA VAL A 83 -16.84 -28.28 14.04
C VAL A 83 -16.61 -27.95 12.56
N GLN A 84 -17.15 -28.77 11.64
CA GLN A 84 -17.03 -28.52 10.20
C GLN A 84 -17.70 -27.20 9.77
N LYS A 85 -18.89 -26.87 10.31
CA LYS A 85 -19.55 -25.58 10.04
C LYS A 85 -18.69 -24.40 10.49
N ARG A 86 -18.08 -24.47 11.67
CA ARG A 86 -17.15 -23.44 12.17
C ARG A 86 -15.94 -23.28 11.24
N ILE A 87 -15.30 -24.38 10.84
CA ILE A 87 -14.14 -24.35 9.94
C ILE A 87 -14.51 -23.65 8.63
N LYS A 88 -15.66 -24.00 8.03
CA LYS A 88 -16.16 -23.33 6.82
C LYS A 88 -16.38 -21.83 7.04
N LYS A 89 -16.97 -21.44 8.17
CA LYS A 89 -17.19 -20.02 8.51
C LYS A 89 -15.87 -19.26 8.66
N LYS A 90 -14.89 -19.83 9.37
CA LYS A 90 -13.54 -19.24 9.49
C LYS A 90 -12.87 -19.05 8.12
N LYS A 91 -12.93 -20.07 7.25
CA LYS A 91 -12.38 -19.97 5.88
C LYS A 91 -13.06 -18.87 5.07
N SER A 92 -14.37 -18.70 5.19
CA SER A 92 -15.12 -17.61 4.55
C SER A 92 -14.69 -16.23 5.06
N VAL A 93 -14.53 -16.08 6.38
CA VAL A 93 -14.03 -14.84 7.00
C VAL A 93 -12.63 -14.48 6.48
N LEU A 94 -11.72 -15.46 6.38
CA LEU A 94 -10.38 -15.25 5.80
C LEU A 94 -10.46 -14.82 4.33
N LYS A 95 -11.28 -15.48 3.51
CA LYS A 95 -11.47 -15.09 2.10
C LYS A 95 -11.95 -13.65 1.95
N LYS A 96 -12.91 -13.22 2.80
CA LYS A 96 -13.41 -11.84 2.79
C LYS A 96 -12.33 -10.84 3.19
N ARG A 97 -11.52 -11.16 4.21
CA ARG A 97 -10.36 -10.36 4.61
C ARG A 97 -9.40 -10.16 3.45
N ASP A 98 -9.00 -11.26 2.80
CA ASP A 98 -8.00 -11.25 1.74
C ASP A 98 -8.50 -10.48 0.52
N ALA A 99 -9.78 -10.65 0.15
CA ALA A 99 -10.40 -9.85 -0.89
C ALA A 99 -10.43 -8.35 -0.57
N LYS A 100 -10.70 -7.98 0.70
CA LYS A 100 -10.71 -6.58 1.16
C LYS A 100 -9.30 -5.97 1.16
N ILE A 101 -8.28 -6.75 1.53
CA ILE A 101 -6.88 -6.31 1.56
C ILE A 101 -6.30 -6.17 0.15
N LYS A 102 -6.68 -7.05 -0.79
CA LYS A 102 -6.12 -7.08 -2.14
C LYS A 102 -6.13 -5.73 -2.87
N SER A 103 -7.22 -4.97 -2.73
CA SER A 103 -7.31 -3.64 -3.33
C SER A 103 -6.33 -2.63 -2.73
N TYR A 104 -6.00 -2.74 -1.44
CA TYR A 104 -4.97 -1.91 -0.80
C TYR A 104 -3.57 -2.33 -1.22
N GLU A 105 -3.32 -3.64 -1.38
CA GLU A 105 -2.02 -4.15 -1.88
C GLU A 105 -1.73 -3.66 -3.30
N ILE A 106 -2.76 -3.56 -4.15
CA ILE A 106 -2.60 -2.95 -5.49
C ILE A 106 -2.14 -1.49 -5.37
N MET A 107 -2.75 -0.70 -4.48
CA MET A 107 -2.35 0.70 -4.27
C MET A 107 -0.95 0.81 -3.67
N GLU A 108 -0.59 -0.06 -2.71
CA GLU A 108 0.75 -0.12 -2.14
C GLU A 108 1.80 -0.39 -3.22
N ASN A 109 1.54 -1.36 -4.10
CA ASN A 109 2.44 -1.69 -5.19
C ASN A 109 2.60 -0.54 -6.19
N MET A 110 1.52 0.18 -6.52
CA MET A 110 1.61 1.37 -7.38
C MET A 110 2.48 2.45 -6.76
N VAL A 111 2.27 2.75 -5.47
CA VAL A 111 3.07 3.71 -4.71
C VAL A 111 4.55 3.30 -4.67
N ASP A 112 4.83 2.01 -4.40
CA ASP A 112 6.20 1.50 -4.39
C ASP A 112 6.86 1.59 -5.78
N ASN A 113 6.11 1.32 -6.87
CA ASN A 113 6.61 1.50 -8.23
C ASN A 113 6.98 2.95 -8.53
N TYR A 114 6.17 3.93 -8.11
CA TYR A 114 6.51 5.35 -8.29
C TYR A 114 7.73 5.75 -7.47
N LEU A 115 7.85 5.27 -6.23
CA LEU A 115 9.03 5.52 -5.41
C LEU A 115 10.31 5.01 -6.08
N THR A 116 10.27 3.80 -6.66
CA THR A 116 11.41 3.27 -7.43
C THR A 116 11.73 4.12 -8.65
N GLN A 117 10.73 4.54 -9.43
CA GLN A 117 10.95 5.41 -10.59
C GLN A 117 11.54 6.77 -10.20
N ILE A 118 11.10 7.34 -9.08
CA ILE A 118 11.65 8.59 -8.53
C ILE A 118 13.13 8.42 -8.19
N ASP A 119 13.51 7.31 -7.54
CA ASP A 119 14.91 7.05 -7.20
C ASP A 119 15.78 6.87 -8.45
N ASP A 120 15.30 6.14 -9.47
CA ASP A 120 15.99 5.99 -10.75
C ASP A 120 16.16 7.34 -11.47
N ALA A 121 15.10 8.15 -11.50
CA ALA A 121 15.13 9.50 -12.07
C ALA A 121 16.14 10.39 -11.34
N ARG A 122 16.21 10.31 -10.01
CA ARG A 122 17.16 11.05 -9.18
C ARG A 122 18.60 10.73 -9.53
N ILE A 123 18.91 9.44 -9.72
CA ILE A 123 20.24 8.97 -10.14
C ILE A 123 20.58 9.55 -11.51
N TYR A 124 19.66 9.45 -12.48
CA TYR A 124 19.84 10.01 -13.81
C TYR A 124 20.14 11.52 -13.78
N ILE A 125 19.34 12.29 -13.04
CA ILE A 125 19.50 13.74 -12.95
C ILE A 125 20.84 14.11 -12.31
N ARG A 126 21.23 13.45 -11.20
CA ARG A 126 22.53 13.69 -10.55
C ARG A 126 23.70 13.43 -11.50
N ASN A 127 23.69 12.30 -12.20
CA ASN A 127 24.71 11.98 -13.19
C ASN A 127 24.79 13.05 -14.31
N SER A 128 23.64 13.57 -14.74
CA SER A 128 23.58 14.62 -15.77
C SER A 128 24.18 15.95 -15.31
N ILE A 129 24.03 16.29 -14.01
CA ILE A 129 24.64 17.49 -13.40
C ILE A 129 26.15 17.28 -13.25
N GLU A 130 26.58 16.14 -12.71
CA GLU A 130 28.00 15.81 -12.53
C GLU A 130 28.78 15.88 -13.84
N THR A 131 28.23 15.33 -14.92
CA THR A 131 28.85 15.37 -16.27
C THR A 131 29.07 16.79 -16.80
N ARG A 132 28.32 17.79 -16.30
CA ARG A 132 28.41 19.19 -16.77
C ARG A 132 29.28 20.08 -15.88
N VAL A 133 29.51 19.65 -14.64
CA VAL A 133 30.23 20.41 -13.61
C VAL A 133 31.64 19.85 -13.36
N GLY A 134 31.86 18.56 -13.64
CA GLY A 134 33.17 17.91 -13.66
C GLY A 134 33.95 18.19 -14.95
#